data_AF-A0A829PN66-F1
#
_entry.id   AF-A0A829PN66-F1
#
_cell.length_a   1.000
_cell.length_b   1.000
_cell.length_c   1.000
_cell.angle_alpha   90.00
_cell.angle_beta   90.00
_cell.angle_gamma   90.00
#
_symmetry.space_group_name_H-M   'P 1'
#
loop_
_entity.id
_entity.type
_entity.pdbx_description
1 polymer ?
#
loop_
_entity_poly.entity_id
_entity_poly.type
_entity_poly.pdbx_seq_one_letter_code
_entity_poly.pdbx_strand_id
1 'polypeptide(L)'
;METVDPDDLTARARIRDAALREFGDKGYDGATIRGIAARAGVSSGLLRHHFGSKQELRDACDEYLVKTMRDINEQVQANVERGDVHYVSARIPVGQYQAYITRALVEGSAGSSSTRWSR
;
A
#
# COMPACT_ATOMS: atom_id res chain seq x y z
N MET A 1 8.52 -22.67 15.04
CA MET A 1 7.27 -21.89 15.06
C MET A 1 7.65 -20.51 15.57
N GLU A 2 8.09 -19.63 14.67
CA GLU A 2 8.56 -18.29 15.03
C GLU A 2 7.37 -17.49 15.57
N THR A 3 7.38 -17.19 16.87
CA THR A 3 6.35 -16.36 17.50
C THR A 3 6.59 -14.92 17.06
N VAL A 4 5.76 -14.42 16.15
CA VAL A 4 5.80 -13.02 15.70
C VAL A 4 5.59 -12.13 16.92
N ASP A 5 6.55 -11.25 17.21
CA ASP A 5 6.45 -10.29 18.30
C ASP A 5 5.29 -9.30 17.99
N PRO A 6 4.37 -8.98 18.92
CA PRO A 6 3.36 -7.95 18.69
C PRO A 6 3.96 -6.60 18.28
N ASP A 7 5.19 -6.29 18.70
CA ASP A 7 5.91 -5.09 18.26
C ASP A 7 6.34 -5.19 16.78
N ASP A 8 6.62 -6.39 16.28
CA ASP A 8 6.91 -6.64 14.86
C ASP A 8 5.70 -6.37 13.99
N LEU A 9 4.49 -6.74 14.44
CA LEU A 9 3.25 -6.43 13.74
C LEU A 9 3.05 -4.91 13.62
N THR A 10 3.35 -4.18 14.70
CA THR A 10 3.25 -2.72 14.74
C THR A 10 4.34 -2.04 13.90
N ALA A 11 5.57 -2.56 13.92
CA ALA A 11 6.67 -2.10 13.07
C ALA A 11 6.37 -2.36 11.59
N ARG A 12 5.88 -3.56 11.25
CA ARG A 12 5.46 -3.93 9.90
C ARG A 12 4.39 -2.98 9.36
N ALA A 13 3.38 -2.65 10.18
CA ALA A 13 2.35 -1.69 9.80
C ALA A 13 2.92 -0.28 9.55
N ARG A 14 3.76 0.24 10.45
CA ARG A 14 4.41 1.56 10.30
C ARG A 14 5.27 1.64 9.04
N ILE A 15 6.03 0.60 8.75
CA ILE A 15 6.86 0.51 7.55
C ILE A 15 6.00 0.55 6.29
N ARG A 16 4.93 -0.24 6.24
CA ARG A 16 3.99 -0.24 5.10
C ARG A 16 3.38 1.14 4.87
N ASP A 17 2.91 1.78 5.93
CA ASP A 17 2.27 3.09 5.82
C ASP A 17 3.26 4.17 5.37
N ALA A 18 4.51 4.10 5.84
CA ALA A 18 5.59 4.94 5.34
C ALA A 18 5.94 4.66 3.87
N ALA A 19 5.92 3.39 3.45
CA ALA A 19 6.18 2.97 2.08
C ALA A 19 5.10 3.46 1.11
N LEU A 20 3.81 3.32 1.46
CA LEU A 20 2.68 3.85 0.70
C LEU A 20 2.85 5.35 0.43
N ARG A 21 3.26 6.12 1.45
CA ARG A 21 3.53 7.56 1.31
C ARG A 21 4.75 7.84 0.44
N GLU A 22 5.87 7.17 0.68
CA GLU A 22 7.10 7.39 -0.08
C GLU A 22 6.94 7.05 -1.57
N PHE A 23 6.28 5.93 -1.87
CA PHE A 23 5.95 5.53 -3.24
C PHE A 23 4.93 6.47 -3.89
N GLY A 24 3.95 6.97 -3.15
CA GLY A 24 3.01 7.98 -3.65
C GLY A 24 3.70 9.31 -3.97
N ASP A 25 4.57 9.77 -3.09
CA ASP A 25 5.28 11.06 -3.22
C ASP A 25 6.33 11.02 -4.34
N LYS A 26 7.12 9.95 -4.43
CA LYS A 26 8.33 9.87 -5.26
C LYS A 26 8.25 8.88 -6.42
N GLY A 27 7.17 8.11 -6.53
CA GLY A 27 7.09 6.95 -7.41
C GLY A 27 7.95 5.80 -6.93
N TYR A 28 7.86 4.65 -7.62
CA TYR A 28 8.67 3.49 -7.30
C TYR A 28 10.15 3.82 -7.42
N ASP A 29 10.63 4.33 -8.55
CA ASP A 29 12.07 4.55 -8.79
C ASP A 29 12.70 5.56 -7.82
N GLY A 30 12.00 6.65 -7.51
CA GLY A 30 12.47 7.69 -6.59
C GLY A 30 12.44 7.31 -5.11
N ALA A 31 11.64 6.31 -4.73
CA ALA A 31 11.60 5.82 -3.35
C ALA A 31 12.84 4.98 -3.02
N THR A 32 13.30 5.04 -1.77
CA THR A 32 14.45 4.25 -1.30
C THR A 32 14.15 3.55 0.01
N ILE A 33 14.75 2.38 0.23
CA ILE A 33 14.64 1.64 1.50
C ILE A 33 15.07 2.49 2.69
N ARG A 34 16.11 3.32 2.52
CA ARG A 34 16.56 4.26 3.55
C ARG A 34 15.52 5.35 3.83
N GLY A 35 14.96 5.96 2.79
CA GLY A 35 13.92 6.98 2.92
C GLY A 35 12.68 6.45 3.64
N ILE A 36 12.24 5.24 3.26
CA ILE A 36 11.10 4.56 3.89
C ILE A 36 11.40 4.24 5.37
N ALA A 37 12.57 3.67 5.66
CA ALA A 37 12.96 3.33 7.03
C ALA A 37 13.02 4.58 7.93
N ALA A 38 13.60 5.67 7.42
CA ALA A 38 13.65 6.95 8.13
C ALA A 38 12.24 7.49 8.41
N ARG A 39 11.35 7.46 7.42
CA ARG A 39 9.95 7.89 7.57
C ARG A 39 9.16 7.03 8.56
N ALA A 40 9.45 5.72 8.61
CA ALA A 40 8.84 4.79 9.55
C ALA A 40 9.44 4.85 10.97
N GLY A 41 10.55 5.56 11.16
CA GLY A 41 11.27 5.63 12.43
C GLY A 41 11.91 4.30 12.82
N VAL A 42 12.39 3.53 11.85
CA VAL A 42 13.05 2.23 12.05
C VAL A 42 14.41 2.17 11.35
N SER A 43 15.22 1.17 11.69
CA SER A 43 16.46 0.90 10.94
C SER A 43 16.15 0.24 9.60
N SER A 44 17.00 0.47 8.58
CA SER A 44 16.86 -0.24 7.30
C SER A 44 17.03 -1.75 7.43
N GLY A 45 17.77 -2.21 8.44
CA GLY A 45 17.91 -3.64 8.76
C GLY A 45 16.59 -4.24 9.24
N LEU A 46 15.89 -3.57 10.15
CA LEU A 46 14.57 -4.01 10.63
C LEU A 46 13.54 -4.02 9.50
N LEU A 47 13.55 -3.00 8.63
CA LEU A 47 12.70 -2.97 7.46
C LEU A 47 12.94 -4.17 6.54
N ARG A 48 14.21 -4.43 6.20
CA ARG A 48 14.59 -5.58 5.37
C ARG A 48 14.28 -6.92 6.04
N HIS A 49 14.33 -6.99 7.36
CA HIS A 49 13.91 -8.17 8.09
C HIS A 49 12.42 -8.45 7.91
N HIS A 50 11.55 -7.44 7.99
CA HIS A 50 10.11 -7.62 7.79
C HIS A 50 9.69 -7.84 6.33
N PHE A 51 10.29 -7.12 5.38
CA PHE A 51 9.79 -7.08 4.00
C PHE A 51 10.80 -7.57 2.95
N GLY A 52 12.04 -7.86 3.31
CA GLY A 52 13.07 -8.30 2.36
C GLY A 52 13.56 -7.17 1.47
N SER A 53 12.95 -7.03 0.29
CA SER A 53 13.32 -6.12 -0.78
C SER A 53 12.33 -4.97 -0.98
N LYS A 54 12.71 -4.00 -1.82
CA LYS A 54 11.84 -2.88 -2.22
C LYS A 54 10.64 -3.36 -3.03
N GLN A 55 10.82 -4.41 -3.84
CA GLN A 55 9.75 -5.02 -4.62
C GLN A 55 8.76 -5.74 -3.72
N GLU A 56 9.24 -6.60 -2.82
CA GLU A 56 8.37 -7.31 -1.86
C GLU A 56 7.62 -6.33 -0.93
N LEU A 57 8.24 -5.21 -0.56
CA LEU A 57 7.56 -4.14 0.15
C LEU A 57 6.47 -3.46 -0.70
N ARG A 58 6.71 -3.29 -2.00
CA ARG A 58 5.71 -2.75 -2.95
C ARG A 58 4.53 -3.71 -3.09
N ASP A 59 4.81 -5.00 -3.28
CA ASP A 59 3.77 -6.04 -3.41
C ASP A 59 2.91 -6.09 -2.13
N ALA A 60 3.52 -5.99 -0.95
CA ALA A 60 2.78 -5.93 0.32
C ALA A 60 1.93 -4.67 0.48
N CYS A 61 2.35 -3.53 -0.10
CA CYS A 61 1.55 -2.31 -0.14
C CYS A 61 0.34 -2.48 -1.05
N ASP A 62 0.53 -3.10 -2.22
CA ASP A 62 -0.54 -3.39 -3.19
C ASP A 62 -1.57 -4.36 -2.62
N GLU A 63 -1.13 -5.45 -1.98
CA GLU A 63 -2.01 -6.41 -1.31
C GLU A 63 -2.84 -5.75 -0.21
N TYR A 64 -2.21 -4.91 0.63
CA TYR A 64 -2.92 -4.19 1.68
C TYR A 64 -3.96 -3.23 1.11
N LEU A 65 -3.66 -2.55 0.01
CA LEU A 65 -4.59 -1.64 -0.64
C LEU A 65 -5.82 -2.39 -1.18
N VAL A 66 -5.60 -3.51 -1.88
CA VAL A 66 -6.68 -4.36 -2.41
C VAL A 66 -7.56 -4.88 -1.27
N LYS A 67 -6.96 -5.37 -0.19
CA LYS A 67 -7.70 -5.82 0.99
C LYS A 67 -8.51 -4.68 1.60
N THR A 68 -7.90 -3.51 1.80
CA THR A 68 -8.57 -2.35 2.40
C THR A 68 -9.75 -1.89 1.55
N MET A 69 -9.61 -1.86 0.22
CA MET A 69 -10.71 -1.52 -0.69
C MET A 69 -11.85 -2.54 -0.63
N ARG A 70 -11.54 -3.84 -0.55
CA ARG A 70 -12.54 -4.89 -0.38
C ARG A 70 -13.30 -4.72 0.94
N ASP A 71 -12.57 -4.54 2.04
CA ASP A 71 -13.16 -4.36 3.38
C ASP A 71 -14.10 -3.14 3.41
N ILE A 72 -13.72 -2.04 2.76
CA ILE A 72 -14.57 -0.84 2.62
C ILE A 72 -15.82 -1.14 1.80
N ASN A 73 -15.67 -1.79 0.64
CA ASN A 73 -16.81 -2.12 -0.21
C ASN A 73 -17.82 -3.01 0.52
N GLU A 74 -17.35 -4.02 1.24
CA GLU A 74 -18.21 -4.91 2.03
C GLU A 74 -18.95 -4.16 3.14
N GLN A 75 -18.27 -3.24 3.85
CA GLN A 75 -18.90 -2.40 4.87
C GLN A 75 -19.95 -1.46 4.29
N VAL A 76 -19.67 -0.85 3.14
CA VAL A 76 -20.64 0.02 2.44
C VAL A 76 -21.87 -0.79 2.03
N GLN A 77 -21.69 -1.98 1.45
CA GLN A 77 -22.82 -2.86 1.09
C GLN A 77 -23.65 -3.23 2.32
N ALA A 78 -23.01 -3.63 3.43
CA ALA A 78 -23.71 -3.95 4.67
C ALA A 78 -24.49 -2.76 5.26
N ASN A 79 -23.97 -1.53 5.13
CA ASN A 79 -24.66 -0.32 5.57
C ASN A 79 -25.82 0.05 4.65
N VAL A 80 -25.68 -0.17 3.33
CA VAL A 80 -26.77 -0.01 2.35
C VAL A 80 -27.92 -0.96 2.66
N GLU A 81 -27.63 -2.23 2.93
CA GLU A 81 -28.62 -3.24 3.29
C GLU A 81 -29.38 -2.90 4.58
N ARG A 82 -28.72 -2.21 5.52
CA ARG A 82 -29.32 -1.76 6.79
C ARG A 82 -30.12 -0.46 6.68
N GLY A 83 -30.09 0.22 5.54
CA GLY A 83 -30.76 1.51 5.34
C GLY A 83 -30.01 2.72 5.94
N ASP A 84 -28.80 2.50 6.47
CA ASP A 84 -27.96 3.51 7.12
C ASP A 84 -27.00 4.17 6.11
N VAL A 85 -27.54 4.76 5.05
CA VAL A 85 -26.72 5.38 3.99
C VAL A 85 -26.51 6.87 4.28
N HIS A 86 -25.50 7.19 5.09
CA HIS A 86 -24.99 8.56 5.13
C HIS A 86 -23.93 8.73 4.02
N TYR A 87 -24.30 9.31 2.88
CA TYR A 87 -23.39 9.52 1.74
C TYR A 87 -22.12 10.33 2.12
N VAL A 88 -22.17 11.11 3.21
CA VAL A 88 -21.04 11.86 3.77
C VAL A 88 -20.11 10.97 4.64
N SER A 89 -20.55 9.81 5.13
CA SER A 89 -19.68 8.85 5.86
C SER A 89 -18.89 7.92 4.95
N ALA A 90 -19.27 7.82 3.67
CA ALA A 90 -18.47 7.22 2.59
C ALA A 90 -17.25 8.08 2.21
N ARG A 91 -16.78 8.92 3.13
CA ARG A 91 -15.45 9.51 3.10
C ARG A 91 -14.44 8.41 3.34
N ILE A 92 -14.26 7.58 2.33
CA ILE A 92 -13.03 6.81 2.18
C ILE A 92 -11.91 7.84 2.32
N PRO A 93 -10.91 7.64 3.19
CA PRO A 93 -9.70 8.42 3.11
C PRO A 93 -8.89 7.96 1.88
N VAL A 94 -9.51 7.86 0.68
CA VAL A 94 -8.78 7.60 -0.57
C VAL A 94 -7.72 8.68 -0.70
N GLY A 95 -7.98 9.91 -0.24
CA GLY A 95 -7.00 10.99 -0.21
C GLY A 95 -5.66 10.60 0.41
N GLN A 96 -5.61 9.72 1.42
CA GLN A 96 -4.33 9.32 2.02
C GLN A 96 -3.52 8.35 1.15
N TYR A 97 -4.18 7.62 0.25
CA TYR A 97 -3.54 6.63 -0.65
C TYR A 97 -3.64 7.03 -2.12
N GLN A 98 -4.28 8.16 -2.45
CA GLN A 98 -4.56 8.57 -3.82
C GLN A 98 -3.28 8.75 -4.64
N ALA A 99 -2.27 9.41 -4.06
CA ALA A 99 -0.97 9.58 -4.72
C ALA A 99 -0.31 8.23 -5.06
N TYR A 100 -0.40 7.28 -4.12
CA TYR A 100 0.10 5.92 -4.32
C TYR A 100 -0.68 5.18 -5.41
N ILE A 101 -2.01 5.17 -5.34
CA ILE A 101 -2.88 4.51 -6.33
C ILE A 101 -2.61 5.07 -7.72
N THR A 102 -2.60 6.39 -7.87
CA THR A 102 -2.33 7.03 -9.17
C THR A 102 -0.97 6.64 -9.70
N ARG A 103 0.08 6.64 -8.86
CA ARG A 103 1.42 6.21 -9.28
C ARG A 103 1.46 4.73 -9.64
N ALA A 104 0.85 3.88 -8.83
CA ALA A 104 0.83 2.44 -9.08
C ALA A 104 0.10 2.07 -10.37
N LEU A 105 -0.98 2.77 -10.70
CA LEU A 105 -1.70 2.58 -11.96
C LEU A 105 -0.86 3.03 -13.16
N VAL A 106 -0.15 4.15 -13.07
CA VAL A 106 0.73 4.64 -14.15
C VAL A 106 1.93 3.70 -14.36
N GLU A 107 2.57 3.28 -13.27
CA GLU A 107 3.73 2.38 -13.29
C GLU A 107 3.35 0.96 -13.74
N GLY A 108 2.19 0.45 -13.31
CA GLY A 108 1.67 -0.86 -13.71
C GLY A 108 1.14 -0.90 -15.15
N SER A 109 0.50 0.18 -15.62
CA SER A 109 0.03 0.28 -17.02
C SER A 109 1.17 0.38 -18.03
N ALA A 110 2.33 0.92 -17.63
CA ALA A 110 3.52 0.99 -18.49
C ALA A 110 4.13 -0.40 -18.80
N GLY A 111 3.81 -1.42 -18.01
CA GLY A 111 4.23 -2.81 -18.24
C GLY A 111 3.43 -3.56 -19.31
N SER A 112 2.26 -3.06 -19.74
CA SER A 112 1.40 -3.75 -20.73
C SER A 112 1.47 -3.19 -22.16
N SER A 113 2.26 -2.15 -22.43
CA SER A 113 2.29 -1.51 -23.76
C SER A 113 3.42 -1.97 -24.70
N SER A 114 4.06 -3.11 -24.46
CA SER A 114 5.07 -3.67 -25.38
C SER A 114 4.78 -5.12 -25.80
N THR A 115 3.62 -5.36 -26.39
CA THR A 115 3.48 -6.46 -27.36
C THR A 115 3.43 -5.85 -28.76
N ARG A 116 4.62 -5.47 -29.22
CA ARG A 116 4.93 -5.19 -30.62
C ARG A 116 4.60 -6.45 -31.41
N TRP A 117 3.46 -6.46 -32.10
CA TRP A 117 3.22 -7.42 -33.17
C TRP A 117 4.38 -7.30 -34.17
N SER A 118 5.10 -8.39 -34.37
CA SER A 118 6.09 -8.54 -35.42
C SER A 118 5.94 -9.93 -36.03
N ARG A 119 5.22 -9.90 -37.15
CA ARG A 119 5.24 -10.78 -38.33
C ARG A 119 4.80 -12.22 -38.16
#